data_AF-A0A560IEY0-F1
#
_entry.id   AF-A0A560IEY0-F1
#
_cell.length_a   1.000
_cell.length_b   1.000
_cell.length_c   1.000
_cell.angle_alpha   90.00
_cell.angle_beta   90.00
_cell.angle_gamma   90.00
#
_symmetry.space_group_name_H-M   'P 1'
#
loop_
_entity.id
_entity.type
_entity.pdbx_description
1 polymer ?
#
loop_
_entity_poly.entity_id
_entity_poly.type
_entity_poly.pdbx_seq_one_letter_code
_entity_poly.pdbx_strand_id
1 'polypeptide(L)'
;MSEKLPSVDVLVVGFGWTGAIVAQELTEAGLNVLALERGRWRDTPTDFAPTFAQDELRYMWRHALFENLAHNTLTIRNNTSQTALPMRVMGSFLPGTGVGGSGVHWNGQTWRFLPSDLEVRGHITRRYGAKAIPADMTIQDFGVTYDDLEPHYDRFEYLCGTSGTAGNLNGQIQSGGNPFEGVRKRAYPTPAMRQAYAPTLFAEAAAKLGYHPFPQPSSNLSEAYTNPLGVQLGPCTYCGFCEKFGCGNYSKASAQTTILPVLMRKPNFTLRTEAEALKINRDSTGTRAVSVTYVDAQGREFEQPADLIFLGTYALNNVRLLLLSGIGTPYDPQTGQGVVGRNYAYQRTSFVNAFFDDKILNPFIGAGAHGMHIDDFNGDNFDHGGLGFLGGGYLGVLQTGARPIETHPVPEGTPTWGGAWKKAVAANYLKTTTISTHGGVMSHRGNYLDLDPTYRDVYGRPLLRMTFDYTDNEQKMAHYITDRAADVARAMGPREIKVVYRDGSWDVVPYQTTHNTGGAIMGADPKTSVVNRYLQSWDVSNLFVMGASAFPQNPGYNPTGTVAALAYWSLKAVREQYLKSPGPLVHA
;
A
#
# COMPACT_ATOMS: atom_id res chain seq x y z
N MET A 1 33.36 -10.61 -12.29
CA MET A 1 32.78 -10.19 -13.58
C MET A 1 31.45 -10.89 -13.72
N SER A 2 30.39 -10.17 -14.10
CA SER A 2 29.06 -10.74 -14.28
C SER A 2 28.99 -11.69 -15.47
N GLU A 3 28.28 -12.81 -15.33
CA GLU A 3 27.94 -13.68 -16.46
C GLU A 3 26.80 -13.05 -17.26
N LYS A 4 27.01 -12.78 -18.55
CA LYS A 4 25.99 -12.18 -19.41
C LYS A 4 25.09 -13.25 -20.03
N LEU A 5 23.79 -13.11 -19.82
CA LEU A 5 22.77 -14.05 -20.26
C LEU A 5 22.15 -13.63 -21.61
N PRO A 6 21.42 -14.53 -22.31
CA PRO A 6 20.64 -14.17 -23.49
C PRO A 6 19.59 -13.09 -23.19
N SER A 7 19.31 -12.22 -24.17
CA SER A 7 18.30 -11.18 -24.05
C SER A 7 16.88 -11.74 -23.95
N VAL A 8 15.98 -10.98 -23.32
CA VAL A 8 14.53 -11.24 -23.27
C VAL A 8 13.75 -10.01 -23.75
N ASP A 9 12.50 -10.20 -24.18
CA ASP A 9 11.69 -9.06 -24.62
C ASP A 9 11.35 -8.13 -23.45
N VAL A 10 11.00 -8.72 -22.29
CA VAL A 10 10.61 -7.97 -21.10
C VAL A 10 11.28 -8.54 -19.85
N LEU A 11 11.86 -7.66 -19.05
CA LEU A 11 12.36 -7.97 -17.72
C LEU A 11 11.56 -7.24 -16.64
N VAL A 12 11.04 -8.00 -15.68
CA VAL A 12 10.32 -7.49 -14.51
C VAL A 12 11.20 -7.67 -13.27
N VAL A 13 11.42 -6.60 -12.51
CA VAL A 13 12.22 -6.62 -11.27
C VAL A 13 11.30 -6.47 -10.07
N GLY A 14 11.22 -7.52 -9.24
CA GLY A 14 10.26 -7.66 -8.15
C GLY A 14 8.96 -8.34 -8.60
N PHE A 15 8.54 -9.38 -7.89
CA PHE A 15 7.41 -10.21 -8.31
C PHE A 15 6.26 -10.23 -7.29
N GLY A 16 5.82 -9.02 -6.92
CA GLY A 16 4.57 -8.77 -6.20
C GLY A 16 3.36 -8.61 -7.13
N TRP A 17 2.32 -7.90 -6.66
CA TRP A 17 1.10 -7.64 -7.45
C TRP A 17 1.38 -7.04 -8.83
N THR A 18 2.12 -5.93 -8.87
CA THR A 18 2.40 -5.21 -10.12
C THR A 18 3.26 -6.04 -11.07
N GLY A 19 4.28 -6.73 -10.56
CA GLY A 19 5.11 -7.64 -11.36
C GLY A 19 4.32 -8.80 -11.98
N ALA A 20 3.42 -9.42 -11.22
CA ALA A 20 2.55 -10.48 -11.73
C ALA A 20 1.54 -9.96 -12.77
N ILE A 21 0.98 -8.76 -12.57
CA ILE A 21 0.08 -8.11 -13.54
C ILE A 21 0.83 -7.82 -14.85
N VAL A 22 2.01 -7.20 -14.78
CA VAL A 22 2.86 -6.92 -15.95
C VAL A 22 3.17 -8.19 -16.72
N ALA A 23 3.61 -9.25 -16.02
CA ALA A 23 3.94 -10.51 -16.66
C ALA A 23 2.72 -11.18 -17.30
N GLN A 24 1.55 -11.17 -16.65
CA GLN A 24 0.33 -11.70 -17.25
C GLN A 24 -0.04 -10.94 -18.54
N GLU A 25 -0.09 -9.61 -18.51
CA GLU A 25 -0.51 -8.81 -19.66
C GLU A 25 0.45 -8.93 -20.85
N LEU A 26 1.76 -8.94 -20.59
CA LEU A 26 2.76 -8.92 -21.67
C LEU A 26 3.02 -10.32 -22.25
N THR A 27 2.82 -11.38 -21.47
CA THR A 27 2.77 -12.74 -22.02
C THR A 27 1.54 -12.97 -22.89
N GLU A 28 0.39 -12.37 -22.57
CA GLU A 28 -0.81 -12.36 -23.45
C GLU A 28 -0.58 -11.58 -24.74
N ALA A 29 0.29 -10.56 -24.70
CA ALA A 29 0.73 -9.84 -25.89
C ALA A 29 1.77 -10.61 -26.74
N GLY A 30 2.13 -11.84 -26.34
CA GLY A 30 3.05 -12.71 -27.07
C GLY A 30 4.53 -12.51 -26.77
N LEU A 31 4.89 -11.68 -25.79
CA LEU A 31 6.28 -11.40 -25.42
C LEU A 31 6.85 -12.47 -24.50
N ASN A 32 8.16 -12.70 -24.58
CA ASN A 32 8.92 -13.51 -23.63
C ASN A 32 9.27 -12.68 -22.40
N VAL A 33 8.63 -13.00 -21.28
CA VAL A 33 8.77 -12.24 -20.04
C VAL A 33 9.59 -13.01 -19.02
N LEU A 34 10.63 -12.37 -18.50
CA LEU A 34 11.40 -12.86 -17.37
C LEU A 34 11.16 -11.97 -16.14
N ALA A 35 10.89 -12.58 -14.99
CA ALA A 35 10.81 -11.88 -13.72
C ALA A 35 11.96 -12.28 -12.78
N LEU A 36 12.54 -11.29 -12.09
CA LEU A 36 13.51 -11.47 -11.01
C LEU A 36 12.82 -11.16 -9.68
N GLU A 37 12.91 -12.09 -8.72
CA GLU A 37 12.43 -11.89 -7.35
C GLU A 37 13.57 -12.17 -6.37
N ARG A 38 13.89 -11.21 -5.51
CA ARG A 38 15.00 -11.35 -4.54
C ARG A 38 14.77 -12.44 -3.50
N GLY A 39 13.51 -12.76 -3.20
CA GLY A 39 13.17 -13.77 -2.21
C GLY A 39 12.80 -15.11 -2.83
N ARG A 40 12.57 -16.10 -1.96
CA ARG A 40 12.20 -17.46 -2.37
C ARG A 40 10.81 -17.56 -2.99
N TRP A 41 10.59 -18.65 -3.73
CA TRP A 41 9.27 -19.12 -4.11
C TRP A 41 8.38 -19.35 -2.88
N ARG A 42 7.07 -19.09 -3.03
CA ARG A 42 6.06 -19.36 -2.01
C ARG A 42 4.76 -19.75 -2.68
N ASP A 43 4.09 -20.76 -2.14
CA ASP A 43 2.79 -21.19 -2.62
C ASP A 43 1.85 -21.58 -1.46
N THR A 44 0.55 -21.48 -1.69
CA THR A 44 -0.46 -21.72 -0.66
C THR A 44 -0.41 -23.13 -0.05
N PRO A 45 -0.32 -24.24 -0.83
CA PRO A 45 -0.25 -25.59 -0.26
C PRO A 45 0.99 -25.84 0.59
N THR A 46 2.13 -25.21 0.26
CA THR A 46 3.43 -25.52 0.85
C THR A 46 3.83 -24.56 1.97
N ASP A 47 3.49 -23.28 1.83
CA ASP A 47 3.93 -22.22 2.75
C ASP A 47 2.80 -21.69 3.63
N PHE A 48 1.53 -21.95 3.27
CA PHE A 48 0.36 -21.41 3.95
C PHE A 48 -0.75 -22.45 4.16
N ALA A 49 -0.41 -23.74 4.31
CA ALA A 49 -1.43 -24.75 4.53
C ALA A 49 -2.27 -24.41 5.79
N PRO A 50 -3.60 -24.62 5.78
CA PRO A 50 -4.46 -24.30 6.93
C PRO A 50 -4.01 -24.92 8.26
N THR A 51 -3.27 -26.04 8.22
CA THR A 51 -2.75 -26.73 9.41
C THR A 51 -1.69 -25.96 10.18
N PHE A 52 -1.01 -24.98 9.57
CA PHE A 52 0.04 -24.19 10.22
C PHE A 52 0.06 -22.71 9.82
N ALA A 53 -0.74 -22.27 8.86
CA ALA A 53 -0.78 -20.87 8.41
C ALA A 53 -1.12 -19.87 9.53
N GLN A 54 -1.76 -20.35 10.60
CA GLN A 54 -2.18 -19.57 11.76
C GLN A 54 -1.08 -19.48 12.84
N ASP A 55 0.16 -19.85 12.52
CA ASP A 55 1.31 -19.71 13.42
C ASP A 55 1.65 -18.23 13.65
N GLU A 56 1.02 -17.67 14.68
CA GLU A 56 1.18 -16.28 15.08
C GLU A 56 2.65 -15.94 15.41
N LEU A 57 3.36 -16.82 16.12
CA LEU A 57 4.75 -16.56 16.47
C LEU A 57 5.62 -16.43 15.22
N ARG A 58 5.46 -17.34 14.23
CA ARG A 58 6.24 -17.34 12.99
C ARG A 58 6.03 -16.09 12.16
N TYR A 59 4.78 -15.70 11.94
CA TYR A 59 4.46 -14.67 10.97
C TYR A 59 4.32 -13.27 11.59
N MET A 60 3.60 -13.13 12.70
CA MET A 60 3.35 -11.85 13.35
C MET A 60 4.61 -11.30 14.02
N TRP A 61 5.34 -12.14 14.75
CA TRP A 61 6.40 -11.70 15.66
C TRP A 61 7.81 -12.01 15.16
N ARG A 62 8.00 -13.15 14.48
CA ARG A 62 9.29 -13.53 13.86
C ARG A 62 9.42 -13.08 12.41
N HIS A 63 8.40 -12.39 11.89
CA HIS A 63 8.46 -11.69 10.63
C HIS A 63 8.83 -12.55 9.39
N ALA A 64 8.43 -13.82 9.35
CA ALA A 64 8.86 -14.77 8.31
C ALA A 64 8.48 -14.41 6.85
N LEU A 65 7.60 -13.42 6.64
CA LEU A 65 7.20 -12.94 5.30
C LEU A 65 7.85 -11.62 4.88
N PHE A 66 8.61 -10.99 5.77
CA PHE A 66 9.11 -9.63 5.57
C PHE A 66 10.61 -9.60 5.29
N GLU A 67 11.10 -8.43 4.88
CA GLU A 67 12.53 -8.21 4.65
C GLU A 67 13.38 -8.57 5.87
N ASN A 68 14.53 -9.22 5.64
CA ASN A 68 15.51 -9.47 6.69
C ASN A 68 16.40 -8.23 6.85
N LEU A 69 16.25 -7.52 7.96
CA LEU A 69 17.00 -6.29 8.25
C LEU A 69 18.51 -6.49 8.41
N ALA A 70 18.97 -7.74 8.60
CA ALA A 70 20.39 -8.06 8.57
C ALA A 70 20.97 -8.06 7.14
N HIS A 71 20.14 -8.28 6.12
CA HIS A 71 20.56 -8.30 4.72
C HIS A 71 20.34 -6.92 4.05
N ASN A 72 19.14 -6.35 4.22
CA ASN A 72 18.77 -5.06 3.65
C ASN A 72 17.92 -4.29 4.66
N THR A 73 18.29 -3.03 4.91
CA THR A 73 17.55 -2.10 5.77
C THR A 73 17.71 -0.68 5.23
N LEU A 74 17.11 0.28 5.91
CA LEU A 74 17.28 1.71 5.65
C LEU A 74 17.82 2.43 6.88
N THR A 75 18.38 3.62 6.69
CA THR A 75 18.69 4.56 7.77
C THR A 75 17.60 5.60 7.88
N ILE A 76 17.39 6.10 9.10
CA ILE A 76 16.22 6.92 9.41
C ILE A 76 16.63 8.11 10.26
N ARG A 77 16.04 9.26 9.94
CA ARG A 77 16.01 10.48 10.76
C ARG A 77 14.69 11.21 10.53
N ASN A 78 14.26 12.04 11.47
CA ASN A 78 13.09 12.88 11.29
C ASN A 78 13.40 14.15 10.48
N ASN A 79 14.60 14.70 10.66
CA ASN A 79 15.02 15.92 9.97
C ASN A 79 16.54 15.97 9.80
N THR A 80 17.03 16.97 9.07
CA THR A 80 18.45 17.08 8.71
C THR A 80 19.39 17.40 9.86
N SER A 81 18.91 17.85 11.02
CA SER A 81 19.76 18.09 12.21
C SER A 81 20.05 16.81 13.00
N GLN A 82 19.36 15.71 12.68
CA GLN A 82 19.58 14.40 13.29
C GLN A 82 20.52 13.53 12.46
N THR A 83 21.30 12.71 13.15
CA THR A 83 22.06 11.61 12.54
C THR A 83 21.11 10.51 12.12
N ALA A 84 21.18 10.08 10.86
CA ALA A 84 20.41 8.93 10.39
C ALA A 84 21.00 7.62 10.93
N LEU A 85 20.15 6.76 11.47
CA LEU A 85 20.56 5.48 12.07
C LEU A 85 19.86 4.29 11.40
N PRO A 86 20.53 3.13 11.25
CA PRO A 86 19.92 1.95 10.65
C PRO A 86 18.74 1.43 11.46
N MET A 87 17.65 1.09 10.77
CA MET A 87 16.53 0.36 11.36
C MET A 87 16.96 -1.09 11.64
N ARG A 88 16.98 -1.48 12.92
CA ARG A 88 17.41 -2.83 13.36
C ARG A 88 16.25 -3.73 13.78
N VAL A 89 15.09 -3.15 14.02
CA VAL A 89 13.86 -3.85 14.38
C VAL A 89 12.77 -3.39 13.44
N MET A 90 12.03 -4.34 12.87
CA MET A 90 10.84 -4.07 12.09
C MET A 90 9.80 -3.40 12.98
N GLY A 91 9.22 -2.30 12.52
CA GLY A 91 8.33 -1.47 13.31
C GLY A 91 7.21 -0.87 12.47
N SER A 92 7.29 0.44 12.22
CA SER A 92 6.28 1.29 11.58
C SER A 92 5.66 0.66 10.34
N PHE A 93 6.47 0.05 9.48
CA PHE A 93 6.05 -0.65 8.27
C PHE A 93 6.79 -1.98 8.11
N LEU A 94 6.19 -2.92 7.37
CA LEU A 94 6.69 -4.29 7.21
C LEU A 94 6.77 -4.67 5.72
N PRO A 95 7.85 -4.29 5.00
CA PRO A 95 7.99 -4.59 3.58
C PRO A 95 8.07 -6.10 3.36
N GLY A 96 7.25 -6.63 2.44
CA GLY A 96 7.25 -8.04 2.09
C GLY A 96 8.48 -8.45 1.27
N THR A 97 8.85 -9.72 1.36
CA THR A 97 9.88 -10.34 0.50
C THR A 97 9.38 -11.66 -0.08
N GLY A 98 9.99 -12.17 -1.15
CA GLY A 98 9.59 -13.42 -1.81
C GLY A 98 8.45 -13.24 -2.78
N VAL A 99 8.16 -14.30 -3.53
CA VAL A 99 7.12 -14.31 -4.56
C VAL A 99 5.79 -13.85 -3.96
N GLY A 100 5.11 -12.94 -4.67
CA GLY A 100 3.88 -12.23 -4.27
C GLY A 100 4.10 -10.99 -3.39
N GLY A 101 5.30 -10.80 -2.83
CA GLY A 101 5.68 -9.62 -2.05
C GLY A 101 4.70 -9.30 -0.93
N SER A 102 4.44 -8.01 -0.70
CA SER A 102 3.47 -7.56 0.31
C SER A 102 2.03 -7.98 0.05
N GLY A 103 1.69 -8.38 -1.19
CA GLY A 103 0.38 -8.92 -1.53
C GLY A 103 0.07 -10.27 -0.89
N VAL A 104 1.06 -10.96 -0.30
CA VAL A 104 0.81 -12.17 0.49
C VAL A 104 0.23 -11.82 1.85
N HIS A 105 0.84 -10.84 2.53
CA HIS A 105 0.62 -10.55 3.93
C HIS A 105 -0.35 -9.39 4.19
N TRP A 106 -0.75 -8.68 3.12
CA TRP A 106 -1.73 -7.59 3.18
C TRP A 106 -3.09 -8.05 3.72
N ASN A 107 -3.93 -7.08 4.07
CA ASN A 107 -5.28 -7.32 4.56
C ASN A 107 -6.34 -7.55 3.48
N GLY A 108 -6.06 -7.22 2.21
CA GLY A 108 -7.07 -7.27 1.14
C GLY A 108 -7.95 -6.02 1.06
N GLN A 109 -7.57 -4.91 1.70
CA GLN A 109 -8.32 -3.67 1.64
C GLN A 109 -8.17 -3.06 0.24
N THR A 110 -9.28 -2.90 -0.49
CA THR A 110 -9.25 -2.56 -1.93
C THR A 110 -10.06 -1.30 -2.20
N TRP A 111 -9.47 -0.16 -1.83
CA TRP A 111 -10.07 1.14 -2.03
C TRP A 111 -9.80 1.69 -3.43
N ARG A 112 -10.75 2.47 -3.95
CA ARG A 112 -10.52 3.43 -5.04
C ARG A 112 -10.27 4.79 -4.42
N PHE A 113 -9.25 5.52 -4.88
CA PHE A 113 -9.03 6.90 -4.43
C PHE A 113 -10.18 7.81 -4.87
N LEU A 114 -10.43 8.90 -4.13
CA LEU A 114 -11.45 9.89 -4.52
C LEU A 114 -11.01 10.60 -5.80
N PRO A 115 -11.96 11.09 -6.62
CA PRO A 115 -11.62 11.95 -7.74
C PRO A 115 -10.74 13.14 -7.35
N SER A 116 -11.02 13.76 -6.19
CA SER A 116 -10.22 14.87 -5.65
C SER A 116 -8.79 14.48 -5.27
N ASP A 117 -8.53 13.22 -4.91
CA ASP A 117 -7.19 12.76 -4.51
C ASP A 117 -6.22 12.74 -5.70
N LEU A 118 -6.75 12.45 -6.91
CA LEU A 118 -5.98 12.38 -8.15
C LEU A 118 -5.65 13.78 -8.71
N GLU A 119 -6.45 14.78 -8.34
CA GLU A 119 -6.33 16.18 -8.78
C GLU A 119 -6.16 17.15 -7.60
N VAL A 120 -5.48 16.71 -6.54
CA VAL A 120 -5.49 17.39 -5.24
C VAL A 120 -5.06 18.86 -5.29
N ARG A 121 -4.02 19.19 -6.08
CA ARG A 121 -3.46 20.55 -6.11
C ARG A 121 -4.44 21.47 -6.84
N GLY A 122 -4.90 21.03 -8.01
CA GLY A 122 -5.91 21.75 -8.78
C GLY A 122 -7.21 21.92 -7.99
N HIS A 123 -7.67 20.86 -7.34
CA HIS A 123 -8.90 20.82 -6.56
C HIS A 123 -8.87 21.78 -5.37
N ILE A 124 -7.83 21.70 -4.53
CA ILE A 124 -7.66 22.59 -3.37
C ILE A 124 -7.52 24.05 -3.83
N THR A 125 -6.77 24.30 -4.91
CA THR A 125 -6.62 25.66 -5.46
C THR A 125 -7.95 26.25 -5.89
N ARG A 126 -8.82 25.46 -6.53
CA ARG A 126 -10.16 25.92 -6.95
C ARG A 126 -11.08 26.18 -5.77
N ARG A 127 -11.04 25.33 -4.73
CA ARG A 127 -11.97 25.41 -3.59
C ARG A 127 -11.56 26.43 -2.53
N TYR A 128 -10.27 26.48 -2.19
CA TYR A 128 -9.75 27.28 -1.07
C TYR A 128 -8.76 28.36 -1.49
N GLY A 129 -8.42 28.43 -2.78
CA GLY A 129 -7.42 29.35 -3.34
C GLY A 129 -5.99 28.83 -3.18
N ALA A 130 -5.09 29.27 -4.08
CA ALA A 130 -3.70 28.80 -4.09
C ALA A 130 -2.93 29.07 -2.77
N LYS A 131 -3.33 30.08 -2.01
CA LYS A 131 -2.72 30.43 -0.71
C LYS A 131 -3.07 29.47 0.42
N ALA A 132 -4.07 28.60 0.24
CA ALA A 132 -4.39 27.56 1.19
C ALA A 132 -3.31 26.46 1.25
N ILE A 133 -2.53 26.30 0.16
CA ILE A 133 -1.43 25.34 0.08
C ILE A 133 -0.16 26.03 0.60
N PRO A 134 0.42 25.59 1.73
CA PRO A 134 1.67 26.13 2.23
C PRO A 134 2.81 25.98 1.21
N ALA A 135 3.78 26.91 1.21
CA ALA A 135 4.86 26.91 0.23
C ALA A 135 5.77 25.67 0.29
N ASP A 136 5.89 25.05 1.47
CA ASP A 136 6.65 23.83 1.71
C ASP A 136 5.83 22.55 1.44
N MET A 137 4.50 22.67 1.22
CA MET A 137 3.63 21.57 0.82
C MET A 137 3.72 21.37 -0.70
N THR A 138 4.41 20.32 -1.12
CA THR A 138 4.79 20.02 -2.50
C THR A 138 3.81 19.10 -3.22
N ILE A 139 2.54 19.11 -2.82
CA ILE A 139 1.46 18.34 -3.46
C ILE A 139 1.30 18.71 -4.94
N GLN A 140 0.94 17.73 -5.75
CA GLN A 140 0.66 17.88 -7.18
C GLN A 140 -0.38 16.87 -7.65
N ASP A 141 -0.96 17.13 -8.81
CA ASP A 141 -1.92 16.22 -9.44
C ASP A 141 -1.18 14.98 -9.99
N PHE A 142 -1.84 13.82 -10.01
CA PHE A 142 -1.27 12.57 -10.50
C PHE A 142 -1.03 12.61 -12.02
N GLY A 143 -1.69 13.51 -12.76
CA GLY A 143 -1.66 13.53 -14.23
C GLY A 143 -2.56 12.48 -14.89
N VAL A 144 -3.42 11.85 -14.09
CA VAL A 144 -4.54 11.01 -14.51
C VAL A 144 -5.78 11.42 -13.71
N THR A 145 -6.96 11.21 -14.28
CA THR A 145 -8.25 11.47 -13.64
C THR A 145 -8.85 10.19 -13.08
N TYR A 146 -9.93 10.32 -12.29
CA TYR A 146 -10.68 9.14 -11.86
C TYR A 146 -11.24 8.36 -13.04
N ASP A 147 -11.75 9.06 -14.07
CA ASP A 147 -12.31 8.43 -15.27
C ASP A 147 -11.26 7.67 -16.08
N ASP A 148 -10.00 8.13 -16.10
CA ASP A 148 -8.90 7.36 -16.69
C ASP A 148 -8.69 6.02 -15.96
N LEU A 149 -8.82 6.02 -14.63
CA LEU A 149 -8.50 4.86 -13.79
C LEU A 149 -9.70 3.95 -13.46
N GLU A 150 -10.94 4.43 -13.61
CA GLU A 150 -12.17 3.68 -13.27
C GLU A 150 -12.19 2.28 -13.89
N PRO A 151 -11.92 2.10 -15.21
CA PRO A 151 -11.94 0.77 -15.82
C PRO A 151 -10.82 -0.15 -15.29
N HIS A 152 -9.76 0.45 -14.74
CA HIS A 152 -8.58 -0.27 -14.26
C HIS A 152 -8.71 -0.67 -12.79
N TYR A 153 -9.36 0.15 -11.97
CA TYR A 153 -9.82 -0.26 -10.65
C TYR A 153 -10.78 -1.44 -10.76
N ASP A 154 -11.78 -1.27 -11.63
CA ASP A 154 -12.78 -2.28 -11.91
C ASP A 154 -12.15 -3.61 -12.38
N ARG A 155 -11.18 -3.55 -13.31
CA ARG A 155 -10.43 -4.73 -13.73
C ARG A 155 -9.73 -5.45 -12.57
N PHE A 156 -9.10 -4.71 -11.66
CA PHE A 156 -8.42 -5.29 -10.51
C PHE A 156 -9.40 -5.87 -9.48
N GLU A 157 -10.50 -5.18 -9.19
CA GLU A 157 -11.54 -5.68 -8.29
C GLU A 157 -12.12 -7.01 -8.79
N TYR A 158 -12.41 -7.12 -10.09
CA TYR A 158 -12.88 -8.37 -10.70
C TYR A 158 -11.80 -9.46 -10.76
N LEU A 159 -10.52 -9.12 -10.92
CA LEU A 159 -9.44 -10.09 -10.77
C LEU A 159 -9.39 -10.67 -9.36
N CYS A 160 -9.59 -9.83 -8.34
CA CYS A 160 -9.53 -10.22 -6.94
C CYS A 160 -10.83 -10.87 -6.42
N GLY A 161 -11.96 -10.68 -7.10
CA GLY A 161 -13.27 -11.02 -6.55
C GLY A 161 -13.63 -10.13 -5.36
N THR A 162 -13.30 -8.84 -5.44
CA THR A 162 -13.53 -7.89 -4.34
C THR A 162 -14.99 -7.84 -3.92
N SER A 163 -15.25 -8.12 -2.66
CA SER A 163 -16.54 -8.05 -1.98
C SER A 163 -16.85 -6.62 -1.54
N GLY A 164 -18.05 -6.13 -1.83
CA GLY A 164 -18.46 -4.79 -1.39
C GLY A 164 -19.88 -4.40 -1.80
N THR A 165 -20.27 -3.20 -1.42
CA THR A 165 -21.51 -2.54 -1.86
C THR A 165 -21.11 -1.23 -2.55
N ALA A 166 -21.42 -1.09 -3.84
CA ALA A 166 -21.20 0.16 -4.55
C ALA A 166 -22.10 1.24 -3.94
N GLY A 167 -21.54 2.40 -3.61
CA GLY A 167 -22.26 3.57 -3.11
C GLY A 167 -22.53 4.63 -4.16
N ASN A 168 -21.81 4.62 -5.29
CA ASN A 168 -22.06 5.50 -6.44
C ASN A 168 -22.01 4.70 -7.75
N LEU A 169 -23.16 4.26 -8.25
CA LEU A 169 -23.26 3.46 -9.46
C LEU A 169 -23.84 4.31 -10.60
N ASN A 170 -23.04 4.55 -11.64
CA ASN A 170 -23.40 5.40 -12.78
C ASN A 170 -23.94 6.79 -12.38
N GLY A 171 -23.37 7.38 -11.33
CA GLY A 171 -23.79 8.69 -10.79
C GLY A 171 -24.98 8.65 -9.85
N GLN A 172 -25.54 7.46 -9.59
CA GLN A 172 -26.67 7.27 -8.68
C GLN A 172 -26.18 6.76 -7.33
N ILE A 173 -26.47 7.50 -6.27
CA ILE A 173 -26.12 7.11 -4.90
C ILE A 173 -26.95 5.90 -4.48
N GLN A 174 -26.25 4.86 -4.02
CA GLN A 174 -26.84 3.60 -3.58
C GLN A 174 -26.84 3.52 -2.06
N SER A 175 -27.94 3.05 -1.48
CA SER A 175 -28.01 2.82 -0.04
C SER A 175 -27.06 1.69 0.40
N GLY A 176 -26.40 1.89 1.53
CA GLY A 176 -25.50 0.88 2.14
C GLY A 176 -24.11 0.78 1.50
N GLY A 177 -23.78 1.61 0.50
CA GLY A 177 -22.41 1.80 0.00
C GLY A 177 -21.84 3.16 0.42
N ASN A 178 -20.58 3.42 0.06
CA ASN A 178 -19.94 4.72 0.31
C ASN A 178 -20.51 5.81 -0.62
N PRO A 179 -21.28 6.80 -0.15
CA PRO A 179 -21.87 7.81 -1.03
C PRO A 179 -20.83 8.78 -1.59
N PHE A 180 -19.62 8.82 -1.03
CA PHE A 180 -18.55 9.76 -1.43
C PHE A 180 -17.62 9.19 -2.51
N GLU A 181 -17.70 7.89 -2.80
CA GLU A 181 -16.80 7.29 -3.78
C GLU A 181 -17.05 7.82 -5.21
N GLY A 182 -16.01 7.78 -6.04
CA GLY A 182 -16.12 8.11 -7.46
C GLY A 182 -17.07 7.16 -8.20
N VAL A 183 -17.54 7.60 -9.36
CA VAL A 183 -18.57 6.89 -10.15
C VAL A 183 -18.08 5.52 -10.60
N ARG A 184 -18.76 4.46 -10.19
CA ARG A 184 -18.52 3.10 -10.71
C ARG A 184 -19.39 2.84 -11.93
N LYS A 185 -18.86 2.16 -12.95
CA LYS A 185 -19.66 1.68 -14.08
C LYS A 185 -20.45 0.41 -13.76
N ARG A 186 -19.88 -0.46 -12.94
CA ARG A 186 -20.50 -1.70 -12.47
C ARG A 186 -20.28 -1.90 -10.97
N ALA A 187 -21.15 -2.71 -10.37
CA ALA A 187 -21.06 -3.09 -8.96
C ALA A 187 -19.83 -3.99 -8.68
N TYR A 188 -19.54 -4.21 -7.40
CA TYR A 188 -18.53 -5.18 -7.00
C TYR A 188 -18.83 -6.60 -7.51
N PRO A 189 -17.81 -7.42 -7.81
CA PRO A 189 -17.99 -8.77 -8.33
C PRO A 189 -18.71 -9.72 -7.37
N THR A 190 -18.61 -9.51 -6.06
CA THR A 190 -19.33 -10.27 -5.03
C THR A 190 -19.93 -9.32 -3.98
N PRO A 191 -20.99 -9.72 -3.25
CA PRO A 191 -21.62 -8.86 -2.24
C PRO A 191 -20.68 -8.56 -1.07
N ALA A 192 -20.99 -7.52 -0.29
CA ALA A 192 -20.23 -7.19 0.91
C ALA A 192 -20.13 -8.37 1.89
N MET A 193 -19.00 -8.45 2.62
CA MET A 193 -18.82 -9.44 3.67
C MET A 193 -19.91 -9.30 4.75
N ARG A 194 -20.31 -10.43 5.34
CA ARG A 194 -21.20 -10.43 6.50
C ARG A 194 -20.46 -9.84 7.69
N GLN A 195 -21.13 -8.96 8.41
CA GLN A 195 -20.49 -8.14 9.43
C GLN A 195 -20.60 -8.78 10.80
N ALA A 196 -19.51 -8.71 11.57
CA ALA A 196 -19.54 -9.04 12.99
C ALA A 196 -20.27 -7.95 13.81
N TYR A 197 -20.45 -8.23 15.10
CA TYR A 197 -21.21 -7.36 15.98
C TYR A 197 -20.56 -5.98 16.18
N ALA A 198 -19.25 -5.90 16.39
CA ALA A 198 -18.58 -4.62 16.61
C ALA A 198 -18.67 -3.65 15.39
N PRO A 199 -18.40 -4.08 14.14
CA PRO A 199 -18.66 -3.25 12.96
C PRO A 199 -20.13 -2.82 12.81
N THR A 200 -21.09 -3.69 13.16
CA THR A 200 -22.53 -3.38 13.12
C THR A 200 -22.89 -2.30 14.15
N LEU A 201 -22.40 -2.43 15.39
CA LEU A 201 -22.58 -1.44 16.45
C LEU A 201 -21.99 -0.08 16.07
N PHE A 202 -20.83 -0.07 15.41
CA PHE A 202 -20.24 1.15 14.86
C PHE A 202 -21.14 1.79 13.81
N ALA A 203 -21.67 1.04 12.84
CA ALA A 203 -22.59 1.58 11.85
C ALA A 203 -23.83 2.22 12.48
N GLU A 204 -24.45 1.54 13.45
CA GLU A 204 -25.61 2.09 14.14
C GLU A 204 -25.29 3.39 14.90
N ALA A 205 -24.14 3.45 15.58
CA ALA A 205 -23.69 4.63 16.30
C ALA A 205 -23.38 5.80 15.34
N ALA A 206 -22.66 5.53 14.25
CA ALA A 206 -22.33 6.52 13.24
C ALA A 206 -23.57 7.08 12.54
N ALA A 207 -24.53 6.21 12.17
CA ALA A 207 -25.79 6.64 11.56
C ALA A 207 -26.63 7.51 12.50
N LYS A 208 -26.67 7.20 13.81
CA LYS A 208 -27.34 8.05 14.82
C LYS A 208 -26.73 9.44 14.94
N LEU A 209 -25.45 9.59 14.63
CA LEU A 209 -24.75 10.87 14.58
C LEU A 209 -24.90 11.58 13.23
N GLY A 210 -25.60 10.98 12.26
CA GLY A 210 -25.83 11.56 10.94
C GLY A 210 -24.73 11.27 9.90
N TYR A 211 -23.81 10.35 10.19
CA TYR A 211 -22.77 9.92 9.25
C TYR A 211 -23.23 8.79 8.34
N HIS A 212 -22.41 8.45 7.34
CA HIS A 212 -22.75 7.50 6.28
C HIS A 212 -21.93 6.21 6.37
N PRO A 213 -22.27 5.27 7.26
CA PRO A 213 -21.52 4.03 7.41
C PRO A 213 -21.72 3.08 6.22
N PHE A 214 -20.65 2.41 5.81
CA PHE A 214 -20.65 1.43 4.72
C PHE A 214 -19.64 0.29 4.96
N PRO A 215 -19.87 -0.91 4.37
CA PRO A 215 -18.97 -2.04 4.53
C PRO A 215 -17.67 -1.80 3.78
N GLN A 216 -16.56 -2.17 4.41
CA GLN A 216 -15.24 -2.05 3.80
C GLN A 216 -15.14 -2.87 2.50
N PRO A 217 -14.62 -2.28 1.40
CA PRO A 217 -14.26 -3.03 0.21
C PRO A 217 -13.17 -4.06 0.49
N SER A 218 -13.45 -5.32 0.17
CA SER A 218 -12.68 -6.46 0.67
C SER A 218 -12.31 -7.45 -0.42
N SER A 219 -11.01 -7.62 -0.66
CA SER A 219 -10.48 -8.75 -1.42
C SER A 219 -10.32 -10.01 -0.56
N ASN A 220 -11.17 -10.15 0.46
CA ASN A 220 -11.52 -11.41 1.10
C ASN A 220 -12.92 -11.83 0.64
N LEU A 221 -13.04 -13.02 0.04
CA LEU A 221 -14.23 -13.44 -0.68
C LEU A 221 -15.44 -13.67 0.26
N SER A 222 -16.55 -12.99 0.01
CA SER A 222 -17.83 -13.21 0.69
C SER A 222 -18.54 -14.51 0.26
N GLU A 223 -18.31 -14.93 -1.00
CA GLU A 223 -18.83 -16.14 -1.60
C GLU A 223 -17.79 -16.75 -2.56
N ALA A 224 -18.03 -17.98 -3.02
CA ALA A 224 -17.16 -18.60 -4.02
C ALA A 224 -17.17 -17.78 -5.32
N TYR A 225 -16.00 -17.61 -5.95
CA TYR A 225 -15.87 -16.78 -7.14
C TYR A 225 -14.84 -17.35 -8.10
N THR A 226 -15.10 -17.23 -9.40
CA THR A 226 -14.12 -17.54 -10.45
C THR A 226 -13.74 -16.23 -11.13
N ASN A 227 -12.46 -15.89 -11.07
CA ASN A 227 -11.98 -14.63 -11.64
C ASN A 227 -11.90 -14.68 -13.18
N PRO A 228 -11.70 -13.55 -13.87
CA PRO A 228 -11.61 -13.48 -15.32
C PRO A 228 -10.49 -14.32 -15.97
N LEU A 229 -9.50 -14.78 -15.19
CA LEU A 229 -8.44 -15.70 -15.65
C LEU A 229 -8.84 -17.18 -15.47
N GLY A 230 -10.05 -17.47 -14.99
CA GLY A 230 -10.55 -18.82 -14.74
C GLY A 230 -10.05 -19.43 -13.42
N VAL A 231 -9.46 -18.64 -12.52
CA VAL A 231 -8.97 -19.12 -11.22
C VAL A 231 -10.11 -19.07 -10.20
N GLN A 232 -10.34 -20.19 -9.50
CA GLN A 232 -11.36 -20.32 -8.47
C GLN A 232 -10.84 -19.88 -7.11
N LEU A 233 -11.59 -19.00 -6.43
CA LEU A 233 -11.35 -18.54 -5.07
C LEU A 233 -12.47 -19.04 -4.14
N GLY A 234 -12.09 -19.46 -2.94
CA GLY A 234 -13.01 -20.01 -1.94
C GLY A 234 -13.61 -18.92 -1.04
N PRO A 235 -14.85 -19.09 -0.53
CA PRO A 235 -15.45 -18.15 0.41
C PRO A 235 -14.64 -18.07 1.71
N CYS A 236 -14.58 -16.87 2.31
CA CYS A 236 -13.87 -16.61 3.55
C CYS A 236 -14.51 -17.34 4.74
N THR A 237 -13.68 -17.97 5.56
CA THR A 237 -14.09 -18.67 6.79
C THR A 237 -13.96 -17.82 8.05
N TYR A 238 -13.63 -16.53 7.92
CA TYR A 238 -13.46 -15.58 9.03
C TYR A 238 -12.46 -16.06 10.11
N CYS A 239 -11.35 -16.65 9.67
CA CYS A 239 -10.38 -17.28 10.58
C CYS A 239 -9.54 -16.30 11.41
N GLY A 240 -9.48 -15.00 11.07
CA GLY A 240 -8.70 -14.00 11.82
C GLY A 240 -7.20 -13.97 11.54
N PHE A 241 -6.71 -14.62 10.48
CA PHE A 241 -5.28 -14.68 10.14
C PHE A 241 -5.00 -14.18 8.71
N CYS A 242 -5.36 -12.92 8.44
CA CYS A 242 -5.05 -12.26 7.16
C CYS A 242 -3.88 -11.28 7.29
N GLU A 243 -3.93 -10.39 8.27
CA GLU A 243 -2.92 -9.36 8.52
C GLU A 243 -1.58 -9.98 8.91
N LYS A 244 -0.54 -9.83 8.10
CA LYS A 244 0.80 -10.44 8.28
C LYS A 244 0.90 -11.93 7.96
N PHE A 245 -0.15 -12.56 7.44
CA PHE A 245 -0.19 -13.99 7.10
C PHE A 245 -0.53 -14.23 5.63
N GLY A 246 -0.11 -15.36 5.07
CA GLY A 246 -0.68 -15.87 3.83
C GLY A 246 -2.03 -16.56 4.09
N CYS A 247 -2.92 -16.58 3.09
CA CYS A 247 -4.23 -17.21 3.25
C CYS A 247 -4.20 -18.68 2.81
N GLY A 248 -4.38 -19.59 3.76
CA GLY A 248 -4.45 -21.03 3.48
C GLY A 248 -5.73 -21.53 2.83
N ASN A 249 -6.78 -20.70 2.79
CA ASN A 249 -8.11 -21.08 2.30
C ASN A 249 -8.39 -20.60 0.87
N TYR A 250 -7.41 -19.98 0.19
CA TYR A 250 -7.59 -19.34 -1.12
C TYR A 250 -8.72 -18.28 -1.15
N SER A 251 -9.03 -17.69 0.01
CA SER A 251 -10.12 -16.71 0.17
C SER A 251 -9.66 -15.27 0.21
N LYS A 252 -8.36 -15.02 0.39
CA LYS A 252 -7.76 -13.68 0.26
C LYS A 252 -7.07 -13.63 -1.09
N ALA A 253 -7.42 -12.64 -1.90
CA ALA A 253 -6.72 -12.41 -3.14
C ALA A 253 -5.24 -12.09 -2.87
N SER A 254 -4.35 -12.74 -3.59
CA SER A 254 -2.94 -12.41 -3.74
C SER A 254 -2.52 -12.81 -5.16
N ALA A 255 -1.35 -12.40 -5.62
CA ALA A 255 -0.86 -12.88 -6.92
C ALA A 255 -0.86 -14.42 -7.01
N GLN A 256 -0.52 -15.12 -5.90
CA GLN A 256 -0.54 -16.58 -5.80
C GLN A 256 -1.91 -17.20 -5.99
N THR A 257 -2.97 -16.56 -5.48
CA THR A 257 -4.33 -17.12 -5.53
C THR A 257 -5.13 -16.62 -6.72
N THR A 258 -4.60 -15.68 -7.51
CA THR A 258 -5.35 -15.03 -8.60
C THR A 258 -4.68 -15.10 -9.98
N ILE A 259 -3.37 -14.92 -10.08
CA ILE A 259 -2.63 -14.78 -11.35
C ILE A 259 -1.70 -15.97 -11.58
N LEU A 260 -0.89 -16.32 -10.57
CA LEU A 260 0.20 -17.29 -10.71
C LEU A 260 -0.26 -18.68 -11.19
N PRO A 261 -1.44 -19.20 -10.79
CA PRO A 261 -1.91 -20.51 -11.27
C PRO A 261 -2.03 -20.59 -12.79
N VAL A 262 -2.25 -19.47 -13.47
CA VAL A 262 -2.33 -19.36 -14.94
C VAL A 262 -0.98 -18.95 -15.51
N LEU A 263 -0.37 -17.90 -14.97
CA LEU A 263 0.87 -17.32 -15.49
C LEU A 263 2.04 -18.33 -15.51
N MET A 264 2.18 -19.14 -14.46
CA MET A 264 3.28 -20.13 -14.37
C MET A 264 3.17 -21.27 -15.39
N ARG A 265 2.01 -21.43 -16.05
CA ARG A 265 1.80 -22.45 -17.10
C ARG A 265 2.11 -21.92 -18.50
N LYS A 266 2.39 -20.63 -18.64
CA LYS A 266 2.66 -20.02 -19.95
C LYS A 266 4.07 -20.36 -20.42
N PRO A 267 4.24 -20.81 -21.67
CA PRO A 267 5.56 -21.21 -22.19
C PRO A 267 6.52 -20.03 -22.38
N ASN A 268 5.99 -18.81 -22.48
CA ASN A 268 6.73 -17.57 -22.67
C ASN A 268 6.93 -16.77 -21.36
N PHE A 269 6.77 -17.41 -20.20
CA PHE A 269 7.07 -16.82 -18.90
C PHE A 269 8.18 -17.57 -18.17
N THR A 270 9.09 -16.84 -17.54
CA THR A 270 10.11 -17.39 -16.64
C THR A 270 10.21 -16.54 -15.38
N LEU A 271 10.23 -17.19 -14.22
CA LEU A 271 10.50 -16.55 -12.94
C LEU A 271 11.81 -17.08 -12.36
N ARG A 272 12.72 -16.17 -11.98
CA ARG A 272 13.92 -16.48 -11.21
C ARG A 272 13.78 -15.92 -9.80
N THR A 273 13.71 -16.81 -8.84
CA THR A 273 13.68 -16.46 -7.40
C THR A 273 15.07 -16.38 -6.83
N GLU A 274 15.19 -15.77 -5.66
CA GLU A 274 16.47 -15.52 -4.98
C GLU A 274 17.47 -14.78 -5.89
N ALA A 275 16.94 -13.85 -6.68
CA ALA A 275 17.67 -13.02 -7.64
C ALA A 275 17.50 -11.54 -7.29
N GLU A 276 18.47 -10.97 -6.57
CA GLU A 276 18.43 -9.57 -6.16
C GLU A 276 19.03 -8.65 -7.22
N ALA A 277 18.19 -7.79 -7.81
CA ALA A 277 18.68 -6.76 -8.72
C ALA A 277 19.59 -5.76 -8.00
N LEU A 278 20.79 -5.58 -8.57
CA LEU A 278 21.81 -4.72 -8.04
C LEU A 278 21.82 -3.33 -8.69
N LYS A 279 21.63 -3.29 -10.00
CA LYS A 279 21.75 -2.09 -10.83
C LYS A 279 21.04 -2.27 -12.17
N ILE A 280 20.46 -1.19 -12.69
CA ILE A 280 19.99 -1.08 -14.06
C ILE A 280 21.13 -0.48 -14.89
N ASN A 281 21.56 -1.19 -15.92
CA ASN A 281 22.60 -0.72 -16.83
C ASN A 281 21.96 0.05 -17.97
N ARG A 282 22.59 1.16 -18.35
CA ARG A 282 22.14 2.02 -19.45
C ARG A 282 23.10 1.97 -20.61
N ASP A 283 22.60 2.35 -21.77
CA ASP A 283 23.43 2.62 -22.93
C ASP A 283 24.36 3.83 -22.68
N SER A 284 25.26 4.09 -23.62
CA SER A 284 26.22 5.19 -23.51
C SER A 284 25.57 6.58 -23.49
N THR A 285 24.36 6.72 -24.02
CA THR A 285 23.60 7.98 -24.01
C THR A 285 22.88 8.20 -22.68
N GLY A 286 22.64 7.14 -21.91
CA GLY A 286 21.87 7.17 -20.66
C GLY A 286 20.35 7.21 -20.87
N THR A 287 19.86 7.14 -22.12
CA THR A 287 18.44 7.30 -22.47
C THR A 287 17.69 5.97 -22.62
N ARG A 288 18.41 4.85 -22.56
CA ARG A 288 17.84 3.50 -22.59
C ARG A 288 18.49 2.59 -21.56
N ALA A 289 17.68 1.77 -20.90
CA ALA A 289 18.15 0.65 -20.11
C ALA A 289 18.45 -0.54 -21.04
N VAL A 290 19.60 -1.19 -20.87
CA VAL A 290 20.06 -2.28 -21.76
C VAL A 290 20.11 -3.64 -21.05
N SER A 291 20.26 -3.64 -19.73
CA SER A 291 20.27 -4.85 -18.92
C SER A 291 20.07 -4.53 -17.44
N VAL A 292 19.83 -5.56 -16.63
CA VAL A 292 19.89 -5.48 -15.18
C VAL A 292 20.97 -6.43 -14.67
N THR A 293 21.87 -5.91 -13.83
CA THR A 293 22.80 -6.72 -13.06
C THR A 293 22.09 -7.21 -11.81
N TYR A 294 22.16 -8.51 -11.53
CA TYR A 294 21.59 -9.12 -10.33
C TYR A 294 22.54 -10.16 -9.72
N VAL A 295 22.31 -10.49 -8.46
CA VAL A 295 23.03 -11.54 -7.73
C VAL A 295 22.09 -12.65 -7.30
N ASP A 296 22.54 -13.89 -7.40
CA ASP A 296 21.76 -15.06 -6.96
C ASP A 296 22.04 -15.46 -5.49
N ALA A 297 21.34 -16.48 -5.00
CA ALA A 297 21.54 -17.03 -3.66
C ALA A 297 22.96 -17.55 -3.36
N GLN A 298 23.76 -17.84 -4.40
CA GLN A 298 25.14 -18.31 -4.26
C GLN A 298 26.15 -17.15 -4.34
N GLY A 299 25.69 -15.90 -4.47
CA GLY A 299 26.56 -14.73 -4.60
C GLY A 299 27.16 -14.57 -6.00
N ARG A 300 26.65 -15.28 -7.01
CA ARG A 300 27.09 -15.13 -8.40
C ARG A 300 26.36 -13.96 -9.04
N GLU A 301 27.13 -13.13 -9.76
CA GLU A 301 26.61 -11.95 -10.45
C GLU A 301 26.29 -12.28 -11.91
N PHE A 302 25.11 -11.85 -12.36
CA PHE A 302 24.63 -12.02 -13.72
C PHE A 302 24.20 -10.69 -14.31
N GLU A 303 24.31 -10.57 -15.62
CA GLU A 303 23.72 -9.50 -16.41
C GLU A 303 22.60 -10.09 -17.28
N GLN A 304 21.37 -9.59 -17.11
CA GLN A 304 20.21 -9.97 -17.92
C GLN A 304 19.82 -8.84 -18.86
N PRO A 305 20.16 -8.91 -20.16
CA PRO A 305 19.70 -7.95 -21.17
C PRO A 305 18.19 -8.05 -21.39
N ALA A 306 17.57 -6.92 -21.72
CA ALA A 306 16.14 -6.85 -22.05
C ALA A 306 15.77 -5.61 -22.87
N ASP A 307 14.73 -5.72 -23.71
CA ASP A 307 14.24 -4.61 -24.53
C ASP A 307 13.34 -3.64 -23.76
N LEU A 308 12.56 -4.18 -22.82
CA LEU A 308 11.67 -3.45 -21.90
C LEU A 308 11.95 -3.85 -20.45
N ILE A 309 12.02 -2.88 -19.54
CA ILE A 309 12.25 -3.12 -18.11
C ILE A 309 11.14 -2.50 -17.27
N PHE A 310 10.58 -3.29 -16.36
CA PHE A 310 9.58 -2.88 -15.37
C PHE A 310 10.11 -3.04 -13.95
N LEU A 311 10.10 -1.98 -13.17
CA LEU A 311 10.37 -2.04 -11.73
C LEU A 311 9.06 -2.23 -10.98
N GLY A 312 8.85 -3.42 -10.43
CA GLY A 312 7.74 -3.80 -9.56
C GLY A 312 8.19 -4.14 -8.15
N THR A 313 9.30 -3.57 -7.69
CA THR A 313 9.78 -3.77 -6.32
C THR A 313 8.94 -2.98 -5.31
N TYR A 314 9.17 -3.17 -4.01
CA TYR A 314 8.53 -2.34 -3.00
C TYR A 314 8.90 -0.85 -3.18
N ALA A 315 8.01 0.09 -2.83
CA ALA A 315 8.16 1.52 -3.14
C ALA A 315 9.55 2.09 -2.78
N LEU A 316 10.06 1.78 -1.58
CA LEU A 316 11.39 2.20 -1.12
C LEU A 316 12.53 1.63 -2.00
N ASN A 317 12.41 0.37 -2.41
CA ASN A 317 13.43 -0.32 -3.20
C ASN A 317 13.45 0.16 -4.66
N ASN A 318 12.31 0.60 -5.22
CA ASN A 318 12.29 1.25 -6.53
C ASN A 318 13.14 2.52 -6.51
N VAL A 319 12.90 3.39 -5.51
CA VAL A 319 13.63 4.64 -5.35
C VAL A 319 15.13 4.37 -5.15
N ARG A 320 15.47 3.42 -4.28
CA ARG A 320 16.87 3.04 -4.05
C ARG A 320 17.54 2.53 -5.33
N LEU A 321 16.87 1.67 -6.09
CA LEU A 321 17.44 1.10 -7.33
C LEU A 321 17.65 2.16 -8.41
N LEU A 322 16.73 3.14 -8.53
CA LEU A 322 16.91 4.28 -9.44
C LEU A 322 18.13 5.12 -9.05
N LEU A 323 18.27 5.47 -7.76
CA LEU A 323 19.42 6.22 -7.24
C LEU A 323 20.74 5.47 -7.47
N LEU A 324 20.80 4.17 -7.17
CA LEU A 324 21.98 3.33 -7.39
C LEU A 324 22.33 3.17 -8.87
N SER A 325 21.34 3.29 -9.76
CA SER A 325 21.52 3.20 -11.22
C SER A 325 21.82 4.56 -11.87
N GLY A 326 21.76 5.65 -11.10
CA GLY A 326 21.93 7.02 -11.57
C GLY A 326 20.85 7.47 -12.56
N ILE A 327 19.64 6.94 -12.43
CA ILE A 327 18.48 7.27 -13.27
C ILE A 327 17.68 8.35 -12.55
N GLY A 328 17.47 9.50 -13.18
CA GLY A 328 16.93 10.69 -12.53
C GLY A 328 17.95 11.44 -11.66
N THR A 329 17.68 12.72 -11.43
CA THR A 329 18.48 13.54 -10.50
C THR A 329 17.99 13.31 -9.06
N PRO A 330 18.88 12.94 -8.11
CA PRO A 330 18.54 12.85 -6.70
C PRO A 330 17.97 14.18 -6.16
N TYR A 331 16.95 14.09 -5.33
CA TYR A 331 16.29 15.26 -4.76
C TYR A 331 17.17 15.96 -3.72
N ASP A 332 17.25 17.29 -3.83
CA ASP A 332 17.88 18.16 -2.84
C ASP A 332 16.81 19.01 -2.14
N PRO A 333 16.55 18.79 -0.85
CA PRO A 333 15.54 19.54 -0.12
C PRO A 333 15.90 21.03 0.04
N GLN A 334 17.18 21.42 -0.03
CA GLN A 334 17.61 22.81 0.17
C GLN A 334 17.33 23.69 -1.05
N THR A 335 17.55 23.14 -2.24
CA THR A 335 17.27 23.83 -3.51
C THR A 335 15.88 23.51 -4.08
N GLY A 336 15.27 22.40 -3.65
CA GLY A 336 14.02 21.88 -4.19
C GLY A 336 14.17 21.27 -5.59
N GLN A 337 15.41 21.08 -6.05
CA GLN A 337 15.74 20.50 -7.35
C GLN A 337 15.89 18.97 -7.25
N GLY A 338 15.84 18.30 -8.40
CA GLY A 338 15.84 16.84 -8.48
C GLY A 338 14.45 16.23 -8.26
N VAL A 339 14.31 14.98 -8.66
CA VAL A 339 13.00 14.29 -8.71
C VAL A 339 13.02 12.94 -8.01
N VAL A 340 14.16 12.25 -7.97
CA VAL A 340 14.27 10.93 -7.33
C VAL A 340 14.49 11.11 -5.83
N GLY A 341 13.59 10.56 -5.04
CA GLY A 341 13.55 10.70 -3.59
C GLY A 341 12.55 11.74 -3.08
N ARG A 342 12.02 12.58 -3.98
CA ARG A 342 11.10 13.66 -3.65
C ARG A 342 9.74 13.16 -3.15
N ASN A 343 9.10 13.93 -2.27
CA ASN A 343 7.71 13.71 -1.84
C ASN A 343 7.48 12.32 -1.24
N TYR A 344 8.39 11.86 -0.37
CA TYR A 344 8.09 10.66 0.40
C TYR A 344 6.93 10.97 1.35
N ALA A 345 5.91 10.13 1.31
CA ALA A 345 4.75 10.24 2.17
C ALA A 345 4.42 8.88 2.76
N TYR A 346 3.78 8.93 3.92
CA TYR A 346 3.35 7.77 4.68
C TYR A 346 1.86 7.90 4.98
N GLN A 347 1.29 7.06 5.84
CA GLN A 347 -0.11 7.21 6.25
C GLN A 347 -0.18 7.38 7.77
N ARG A 348 -1.06 8.27 8.22
CA ARG A 348 -1.20 8.60 9.63
C ARG A 348 -2.37 7.85 10.25
N THR A 349 -2.14 7.14 11.36
CA THR A 349 -3.19 6.35 12.03
C THR A 349 -3.26 6.66 13.52
N SER A 350 -4.47 6.83 14.03
CA SER A 350 -4.79 7.03 15.46
C SER A 350 -5.99 6.15 15.84
N PHE A 351 -6.21 5.91 17.14
CA PHE A 351 -7.16 4.89 17.59
C PHE A 351 -7.99 5.34 18.79
N VAL A 352 -9.22 4.82 18.90
CA VAL A 352 -10.06 4.91 20.09
C VAL A 352 -10.47 3.50 20.51
N ASN A 353 -10.02 3.06 21.68
CA ASN A 353 -10.44 1.78 22.24
C ASN A 353 -11.73 1.98 23.04
N ALA A 354 -12.67 1.04 22.92
CA ALA A 354 -13.94 1.05 23.61
C ALA A 354 -14.14 -0.26 24.38
N PHE A 355 -14.39 -0.15 25.70
CA PHE A 355 -14.54 -1.29 26.61
C PHE A 355 -16.00 -1.41 27.10
N PHE A 356 -16.57 -2.60 27.01
CA PHE A 356 -17.98 -2.87 27.32
C PHE A 356 -18.12 -3.79 28.54
N ASP A 357 -19.23 -3.67 29.27
CA ASP A 357 -19.61 -4.61 30.33
C ASP A 357 -20.52 -5.73 29.82
N ASP A 358 -21.47 -5.35 28.96
CA ASP A 358 -22.65 -6.14 28.59
C ASP A 358 -22.61 -6.67 27.14
N LYS A 359 -21.56 -6.36 26.38
CA LYS A 359 -21.43 -6.73 24.96
C LYS A 359 -20.31 -7.74 24.73
N ILE A 360 -20.64 -8.85 24.09
CA ILE A 360 -19.68 -9.86 23.63
C ILE A 360 -19.45 -9.66 22.13
N LEU A 361 -18.29 -9.11 21.78
CA LEU A 361 -17.95 -8.66 20.43
C LEU A 361 -17.28 -9.74 19.58
N ASN A 362 -16.76 -10.81 20.21
CA ASN A 362 -16.06 -11.92 19.55
C ASN A 362 -14.98 -11.47 18.54
N PRO A 363 -13.96 -10.70 18.97
CA PRO A 363 -13.04 -10.05 18.06
C PRO A 363 -12.11 -11.02 17.30
N PHE A 364 -12.13 -12.32 17.64
CA PHE A 364 -11.40 -13.38 16.94
C PHE A 364 -12.04 -13.81 15.60
N ILE A 365 -13.33 -13.49 15.36
CA ILE A 365 -14.04 -13.83 14.11
C ILE A 365 -13.69 -12.80 13.03
N GLY A 366 -12.54 -12.93 12.37
CA GLY A 366 -11.96 -11.85 11.57
C GLY A 366 -11.62 -12.22 10.13
N ALA A 367 -11.51 -11.18 9.29
CA ALA A 367 -10.82 -11.24 8.01
C ALA A 367 -10.05 -9.94 7.80
N GLY A 368 -9.09 -9.89 6.88
CA GLY A 368 -8.18 -8.74 6.77
C GLY A 368 -8.89 -7.42 6.42
N ALA A 369 -9.93 -7.47 5.58
CA ALA A 369 -10.77 -6.35 5.20
C ALA A 369 -12.23 -6.58 5.65
N HIS A 370 -12.40 -6.95 6.92
CA HIS A 370 -13.71 -7.08 7.56
C HIS A 370 -13.95 -5.89 8.48
N GLY A 371 -14.89 -5.03 8.13
CA GLY A 371 -15.16 -3.83 8.92
C GLY A 371 -16.18 -2.90 8.28
N MET A 372 -16.49 -1.85 9.04
CA MET A 372 -17.47 -0.82 8.72
C MET A 372 -16.81 0.54 8.92
N HIS A 373 -16.95 1.44 7.95
CA HIS A 373 -16.26 2.73 7.94
C HIS A 373 -17.24 3.87 7.66
N ILE A 374 -16.82 5.08 8.03
CA ILE A 374 -17.35 6.33 7.50
C ILE A 374 -16.25 7.07 6.74
N ASP A 375 -16.63 7.79 5.70
CA ASP A 375 -15.72 8.53 4.83
C ASP A 375 -15.98 10.05 4.86
N ASP A 376 -16.92 10.47 5.71
CA ASP A 376 -17.39 11.84 5.86
C ASP A 376 -16.23 12.82 6.18
N PHE A 377 -15.13 12.32 6.76
CA PHE A 377 -13.95 13.11 7.15
C PHE A 377 -12.70 12.81 6.32
N ASN A 378 -12.87 12.19 5.15
CA ASN A 378 -11.76 11.82 4.27
C ASN A 378 -11.65 12.75 3.05
N GLY A 379 -10.43 12.87 2.50
CA GLY A 379 -10.14 13.71 1.36
C GLY A 379 -10.70 15.11 1.54
N ASP A 380 -11.61 15.52 0.65
CA ASP A 380 -12.33 16.80 0.70
C ASP A 380 -13.85 16.63 0.69
N ASN A 381 -14.32 15.53 1.31
CA ASN A 381 -15.73 15.21 1.53
C ASN A 381 -16.41 16.15 2.53
N PHE A 382 -15.64 16.95 3.26
CA PHE A 382 -16.07 17.97 4.21
C PHE A 382 -15.34 19.30 3.96
N ASP A 383 -15.76 20.37 4.63
CA ASP A 383 -15.15 21.70 4.50
C ASP A 383 -13.94 21.86 5.43
N HIS A 384 -12.81 22.27 4.87
CA HIS A 384 -11.58 22.56 5.61
C HIS A 384 -11.49 23.99 6.14
N GLY A 385 -12.45 24.85 5.80
CA GLY A 385 -12.49 26.25 6.25
C GLY A 385 -12.29 26.40 7.76
N GLY A 386 -11.21 27.08 8.15
CA GLY A 386 -10.90 27.37 9.56
C GLY A 386 -10.29 26.21 10.36
N LEU A 387 -10.12 25.02 9.77
CA LEU A 387 -9.54 23.87 10.48
C LEU A 387 -8.00 23.92 10.56
N GLY A 388 -7.37 24.67 9.65
CA GLY A 388 -5.92 24.86 9.64
C GLY A 388 -5.12 23.66 9.15
N PHE A 389 -5.76 22.73 8.45
CA PHE A 389 -5.16 21.61 7.73
C PHE A 389 -5.92 21.32 6.43
N LEU A 390 -5.30 20.54 5.53
CA LEU A 390 -5.84 20.02 4.28
C LEU A 390 -5.80 18.49 4.27
N GLY A 391 -6.77 17.89 3.59
CA GLY A 391 -6.93 16.45 3.49
C GLY A 391 -7.68 15.88 4.70
N GLY A 392 -7.73 14.56 4.80
CA GLY A 392 -8.49 13.93 5.86
C GLY A 392 -8.17 12.46 5.97
N GLY A 393 -9.10 11.72 6.53
CA GLY A 393 -9.00 10.29 6.73
C GLY A 393 -10.34 9.63 6.98
N TYR A 394 -10.45 8.37 6.59
CA TYR A 394 -11.59 7.55 6.97
C TYR A 394 -11.41 7.06 8.41
N LEU A 395 -12.51 6.70 9.06
CA LEU A 395 -12.48 6.03 10.36
C LEU A 395 -13.51 4.91 10.41
N GLY A 396 -13.20 3.87 11.18
CA GLY A 396 -14.07 2.71 11.26
C GLY A 396 -13.60 1.64 12.23
N VAL A 397 -14.44 0.63 12.41
CA VAL A 397 -14.10 -0.58 13.15
C VAL A 397 -13.70 -1.66 12.16
N LEU A 398 -12.44 -2.09 12.25
CA LEU A 398 -11.94 -3.27 11.55
C LEU A 398 -11.83 -4.45 12.52
N GLN A 399 -12.08 -5.65 12.02
CA GLN A 399 -11.94 -6.90 12.77
C GLN A 399 -11.01 -7.85 12.01
N THR A 400 -9.69 -7.60 12.13
CA THR A 400 -8.63 -8.37 11.43
C THR A 400 -8.29 -9.70 12.12
N GLY A 401 -8.73 -9.87 13.37
CA GLY A 401 -8.56 -11.04 14.22
C GLY A 401 -7.87 -10.70 15.55
N ALA A 402 -8.49 -11.04 16.68
CA ALA A 402 -7.90 -10.89 18.02
C ALA A 402 -6.99 -12.07 18.39
N ARG A 403 -5.83 -12.15 17.75
CA ARG A 403 -4.92 -13.29 17.92
C ARG A 403 -4.35 -13.35 19.35
N PRO A 404 -4.24 -14.53 19.99
CA PRO A 404 -3.96 -14.62 21.42
C PRO A 404 -2.60 -14.08 21.89
N ILE A 405 -1.53 -14.09 21.08
CA ILE A 405 -0.21 -13.56 21.47
C ILE A 405 -0.15 -12.04 21.24
N GLU A 406 -0.91 -11.50 20.31
CA GLU A 406 -0.97 -10.09 19.97
C GLU A 406 -1.93 -9.32 20.89
N THR A 407 -3.11 -9.89 21.13
CA THR A 407 -4.27 -9.09 21.52
C THR A 407 -4.56 -9.20 23.01
N HIS A 408 -4.19 -8.17 23.76
CA HIS A 408 -4.34 -8.09 25.21
C HIS A 408 -4.95 -6.76 25.67
N PRO A 409 -6.17 -6.41 25.23
CA PRO A 409 -6.80 -5.14 25.59
C PRO A 409 -7.04 -5.09 27.11
N VAL A 410 -6.64 -3.99 27.72
CA VAL A 410 -6.87 -3.72 29.14
C VAL A 410 -7.26 -2.25 29.36
N PRO A 411 -8.16 -1.97 30.31
CA PRO A 411 -8.51 -0.61 30.74
C PRO A 411 -7.30 0.19 31.24
N GLU A 412 -7.44 1.51 31.27
CA GLU A 412 -6.43 2.39 31.84
C GLU A 412 -6.16 2.06 33.33
N GLY A 413 -4.93 2.24 33.78
CA GLY A 413 -4.51 1.91 35.15
C GLY A 413 -4.29 0.42 35.44
N THR A 414 -4.55 -0.48 34.48
CA THR A 414 -4.22 -1.90 34.64
C THR A 414 -2.70 -2.09 34.73
N PRO A 415 -2.17 -2.85 35.72
CA PRO A 415 -0.75 -3.20 35.78
C PRO A 415 -0.27 -3.87 34.49
N THR A 416 0.98 -3.61 34.10
CA THR A 416 1.54 -4.14 32.84
C THR A 416 1.94 -5.62 32.90
N TRP A 417 1.93 -6.23 34.09
CA TRP A 417 2.30 -7.63 34.31
C TRP A 417 1.62 -8.21 35.56
N GLY A 418 1.56 -9.54 35.65
CA GLY A 418 1.13 -10.27 36.85
C GLY A 418 -0.34 -10.69 36.87
N GLY A 419 -0.82 -11.14 38.03
CA GLY A 419 -2.17 -11.70 38.17
C GLY A 419 -3.30 -10.70 37.90
N ALA A 420 -3.11 -9.43 38.25
CA ALA A 420 -4.08 -8.37 37.97
C ALA A 420 -4.23 -8.13 36.46
N TRP A 421 -3.11 -8.05 35.73
CA TRP A 421 -3.10 -7.94 34.27
C TRP A 421 -3.83 -9.12 33.61
N LYS A 422 -3.50 -10.36 33.99
CA LYS A 422 -4.15 -11.56 33.42
C LYS A 422 -5.66 -11.56 33.61
N LYS A 423 -6.14 -11.14 34.80
CA LYS A 423 -7.58 -11.01 35.08
C LYS A 423 -8.22 -9.93 34.20
N ALA A 424 -7.56 -8.79 34.03
CA ALA A 424 -8.05 -7.72 33.17
C ALA A 424 -8.13 -8.13 31.70
N VAL A 425 -7.10 -8.81 31.16
CA VAL A 425 -7.14 -9.35 29.79
C VAL A 425 -8.30 -10.32 29.64
N ALA A 426 -8.45 -11.29 30.54
CA ALA A 426 -9.54 -12.26 30.47
C ALA A 426 -10.93 -11.61 30.51
N ALA A 427 -11.11 -10.56 31.34
CA ALA A 427 -12.37 -9.85 31.45
C ALA A 427 -12.72 -9.01 30.21
N ASN A 428 -11.71 -8.51 29.49
CA ASN A 428 -11.91 -7.53 28.41
C ASN A 428 -11.69 -8.09 27.00
N TYR A 429 -11.05 -9.26 26.85
CA TYR A 429 -10.73 -9.84 25.54
C TYR A 429 -11.94 -9.95 24.61
N LEU A 430 -13.10 -10.40 25.11
CA LEU A 430 -14.33 -10.51 24.31
C LEU A 430 -15.15 -9.21 24.25
N LYS A 431 -14.77 -8.18 25.00
CA LYS A 431 -15.61 -7.00 25.27
C LYS A 431 -14.92 -5.69 24.89
N THR A 432 -13.93 -5.75 24.00
CA THR A 432 -13.20 -4.58 23.54
C THR A 432 -13.22 -4.53 22.01
N THR A 433 -13.35 -3.33 21.48
CA THR A 433 -13.10 -3.04 20.07
C THR A 433 -12.34 -1.73 19.93
N THR A 434 -11.84 -1.47 18.72
CA THR A 434 -11.03 -0.30 18.42
C THR A 434 -11.59 0.35 17.16
N ILE A 435 -11.89 1.65 17.27
CA ILE A 435 -12.09 2.50 16.10
C ILE A 435 -10.71 2.98 15.66
N SER A 436 -10.38 2.74 14.40
CA SER A 436 -9.13 3.15 13.78
C SER A 436 -9.38 4.29 12.81
N THR A 437 -8.48 5.26 12.78
CA THR A 437 -8.45 6.34 11.79
C THR A 437 -7.30 6.12 10.82
N HIS A 438 -7.49 6.50 9.56
CA HIS A 438 -6.47 6.41 8.52
C HIS A 438 -6.48 7.71 7.72
N GLY A 439 -5.58 8.62 8.09
CA GLY A 439 -5.41 9.92 7.49
C GLY A 439 -4.33 9.93 6.41
N GLY A 440 -4.61 10.68 5.34
CA GLY A 440 -3.63 10.97 4.30
C GLY A 440 -2.50 11.85 4.84
N VAL A 441 -1.37 11.83 4.15
CA VAL A 441 -0.22 12.69 4.46
C VAL A 441 0.11 13.49 3.21
N MET A 442 0.03 14.81 3.35
CA MET A 442 0.43 15.71 2.28
C MET A 442 1.94 15.65 2.10
N SER A 443 2.40 15.81 0.88
CA SER A 443 3.83 15.82 0.60
C SER A 443 4.43 17.16 1.00
N HIS A 444 5.56 17.10 1.71
CA HIS A 444 6.30 18.27 2.15
C HIS A 444 7.76 18.20 1.70
N ARG A 445 8.35 19.37 1.49
CA ARG A 445 9.75 19.56 1.08
C ARG A 445 10.75 18.82 1.97
N GLY A 446 10.47 18.76 3.28
CA GLY A 446 11.33 18.11 4.28
C GLY A 446 11.28 16.57 4.27
N ASN A 447 10.30 15.97 3.59
CA ASN A 447 10.06 14.53 3.59
C ASN A 447 10.54 13.91 2.27
N TYR A 448 11.66 13.17 2.34
CA TYR A 448 12.34 12.64 1.16
C TYR A 448 13.20 11.41 1.45
N LEU A 449 13.63 10.77 0.38
CA LEU A 449 14.54 9.62 0.38
C LEU A 449 15.83 9.94 -0.37
N ASP A 450 16.97 9.53 0.15
CA ASP A 450 18.26 9.67 -0.53
C ASP A 450 19.19 8.48 -0.23
N LEU A 451 20.44 8.51 -0.72
CA LEU A 451 21.42 7.49 -0.40
C LEU A 451 22.24 7.90 0.84
N ASP A 452 22.38 6.98 1.79
CA ASP A 452 23.18 7.20 2.98
C ASP A 452 24.69 7.19 2.64
N PRO A 453 25.47 8.23 3.02
CA PRO A 453 26.89 8.29 2.69
C PRO A 453 27.75 7.37 3.57
N THR A 454 27.21 6.88 4.69
CA THR A 454 27.95 6.17 5.74
C THR A 454 27.63 4.68 5.71
N TYR A 455 26.35 4.33 5.74
CA TYR A 455 25.90 2.94 5.87
C TYR A 455 25.69 2.27 4.51
N ARG A 456 26.13 1.02 4.42
CA ARG A 456 26.08 0.20 3.20
C ARG A 456 25.40 -1.13 3.48
N ASP A 457 24.83 -1.74 2.44
CA ASP A 457 24.28 -3.08 2.50
C ASP A 457 25.37 -4.16 2.40
N VAL A 458 24.94 -5.42 2.40
CA VAL A 458 25.82 -6.60 2.30
C VAL A 458 26.61 -6.68 0.98
N TYR A 459 26.27 -5.88 -0.02
CA TYR A 459 26.96 -5.77 -1.31
C TYR A 459 27.79 -4.47 -1.42
N GLY A 460 27.94 -3.72 -0.33
CA GLY A 460 28.69 -2.47 -0.30
C GLY A 460 27.99 -1.26 -0.94
N ARG A 461 26.71 -1.38 -1.30
CA ARG A 461 25.93 -0.28 -1.89
C ARG A 461 25.35 0.61 -0.78
N PRO A 462 25.30 1.94 -0.95
CA PRO A 462 24.65 2.84 0.00
C PRO A 462 23.24 2.38 0.39
N LEU A 463 22.91 2.42 1.68
CA LEU A 463 21.53 2.21 2.13
C LEU A 463 20.63 3.35 1.65
N LEU A 464 19.34 3.08 1.52
CA LEU A 464 18.37 4.16 1.43
C LEU A 464 18.32 4.87 2.79
N ARG A 465 18.33 6.19 2.78
CA ARG A 465 18.07 7.02 3.96
C ARG A 465 16.70 7.66 3.82
N MET A 466 15.91 7.56 4.87
CA MET A 466 14.60 8.20 5.00
C MET A 466 14.71 9.40 5.92
N THR A 467 14.30 10.57 5.42
CA THR A 467 14.05 11.77 6.22
C THR A 467 12.55 11.99 6.25
N PHE A 468 11.91 11.80 7.40
CA PHE A 468 10.46 11.89 7.52
C PHE A 468 9.99 12.31 8.91
N ASP A 469 9.12 13.31 8.95
CA ASP A 469 8.30 13.61 10.12
C ASP A 469 6.88 14.05 9.70
N TYR A 470 5.94 13.95 10.63
CA TYR A 470 4.61 14.55 10.45
C TYR A 470 4.71 16.06 10.63
N THR A 471 3.98 16.81 9.79
CA THR A 471 3.92 18.27 9.91
C THR A 471 2.71 18.72 10.73
N ASP A 472 2.62 20.01 11.02
CA ASP A 472 1.45 20.62 11.69
C ASP A 472 0.13 20.30 10.98
N ASN A 473 0.16 20.13 9.64
CA ASN A 473 -1.02 19.74 8.86
C ASN A 473 -1.57 18.38 9.34
N GLU A 474 -0.73 17.35 9.34
CA GLU A 474 -1.12 16.02 9.76
C GLU A 474 -1.47 15.97 11.25
N GLN A 475 -0.82 16.78 12.11
CA GLN A 475 -1.11 16.83 13.55
C GLN A 475 -2.54 17.31 13.79
N LYS A 476 -2.92 18.44 13.19
CA LYS A 476 -4.28 18.99 13.32
C LYS A 476 -5.33 18.07 12.70
N MET A 477 -5.03 17.51 11.53
CA MET A 477 -5.91 16.55 10.86
C MET A 477 -6.19 15.33 11.74
N ALA A 478 -5.13 14.70 12.30
CA ALA A 478 -5.32 13.50 13.10
C ALA A 478 -6.05 13.78 14.41
N HIS A 479 -5.82 14.93 15.06
CA HIS A 479 -6.60 15.35 16.23
C HIS A 479 -8.08 15.48 15.89
N TYR A 480 -8.38 16.22 14.84
CA TYR A 480 -9.76 16.44 14.40
C TYR A 480 -10.51 15.13 14.14
N ILE A 481 -9.91 14.22 13.37
CA ILE A 481 -10.55 12.93 13.03
C ILE A 481 -10.61 11.99 14.23
N THR A 482 -9.61 12.01 15.11
CA THR A 482 -9.62 11.23 16.35
C THR A 482 -10.74 11.68 17.29
N ASP A 483 -11.02 12.99 17.36
CA ASP A 483 -12.17 13.51 18.10
C ASP A 483 -13.50 13.01 17.52
N ARG A 484 -13.64 12.99 16.18
CA ARG A 484 -14.83 12.42 15.53
C ARG A 484 -14.98 10.93 15.83
N ALA A 485 -13.88 10.18 15.81
CA ALA A 485 -13.87 8.77 16.20
C ALA A 485 -14.27 8.58 17.67
N ALA A 486 -13.83 9.46 18.57
CA ALA A 486 -14.21 9.43 19.97
C ALA A 486 -15.71 9.71 20.16
N ASP A 487 -16.30 10.63 19.38
CA ASP A 487 -17.74 10.87 19.39
C ASP A 487 -18.53 9.63 18.99
N VAL A 488 -18.11 8.94 17.92
CA VAL A 488 -18.73 7.66 17.51
C VAL A 488 -18.55 6.59 18.60
N ALA A 489 -17.34 6.48 19.18
CA ALA A 489 -17.07 5.52 20.26
C ALA A 489 -17.99 5.73 21.47
N ARG A 490 -18.24 6.99 21.88
CA ARG A 490 -19.20 7.30 22.95
C ARG A 490 -20.62 6.90 22.57
N ALA A 491 -21.02 7.13 21.33
CA ALA A 491 -22.34 6.74 20.82
C ALA A 491 -22.56 5.22 20.75
N MET A 492 -21.49 4.42 20.70
CA MET A 492 -21.57 2.95 20.82
C MET A 492 -21.95 2.47 22.24
N GLY A 493 -21.90 3.35 23.24
CA GLY A 493 -22.27 3.06 24.63
C GLY A 493 -21.30 2.15 25.41
N PRO A 494 -19.97 2.31 25.34
CA PRO A 494 -19.03 1.59 26.20
C PRO A 494 -19.05 2.15 27.63
N ARG A 495 -18.55 1.36 28.59
CA ARG A 495 -18.27 1.81 29.95
C ARG A 495 -17.14 2.84 29.98
N GLU A 496 -16.14 2.64 29.10
CA GLU A 496 -14.91 3.42 29.05
C GLU A 496 -14.40 3.51 27.62
N ILE A 497 -13.84 4.67 27.26
CA ILE A 497 -13.05 4.83 26.04
C ILE A 497 -11.63 5.29 26.37
N LYS A 498 -10.66 4.86 25.56
CA LYS A 498 -9.28 5.35 25.59
C LYS A 498 -8.91 5.92 24.22
N VAL A 499 -8.67 7.22 24.17
CA VAL A 499 -8.28 7.95 22.96
C VAL A 499 -6.76 7.97 22.83
N VAL A 500 -6.25 7.67 21.62
CA VAL A 500 -4.81 7.57 21.33
C VAL A 500 -4.47 8.43 20.11
N TYR A 501 -4.05 9.68 20.33
CA TYR A 501 -3.76 10.66 19.27
C TYR A 501 -2.47 10.41 18.46
N ARG A 502 -1.47 9.75 19.07
CA ARG A 502 -0.08 9.62 18.56
C ARG A 502 0.54 10.99 18.24
N ASP A 503 0.94 11.69 19.30
CA ASP A 503 1.60 13.00 19.23
C ASP A 503 3.13 12.88 19.13
N GLY A 504 3.74 13.99 18.70
CA GLY A 504 5.20 14.12 18.59
C GLY A 504 5.75 13.68 17.24
N SER A 505 7.08 13.58 17.18
CA SER A 505 7.78 13.13 15.98
C SER A 505 7.48 11.67 15.65
N TRP A 506 7.47 11.36 14.37
CA TRP A 506 7.30 10.00 13.89
C TRP A 506 8.39 9.07 14.43
N ASP A 507 7.98 7.91 14.94
CA ASP A 507 8.87 6.85 15.42
C ASP A 507 8.76 5.63 14.50
N VAL A 508 9.93 5.11 14.09
CA VAL A 508 10.03 3.89 13.29
C VAL A 508 9.71 2.63 14.11
N VAL A 509 9.80 2.65 15.44
CA VAL A 509 9.69 1.43 16.26
C VAL A 509 8.28 0.85 16.35
N PRO A 510 7.22 1.61 16.70
CA PRO A 510 5.88 1.04 16.80
C PRO A 510 5.27 0.82 15.42
N TYR A 511 4.59 -0.32 15.21
CA TYR A 511 3.83 -0.56 13.98
C TYR A 511 2.71 0.47 13.79
N GLN A 512 2.56 0.96 12.56
CA GLN A 512 1.50 1.90 12.20
C GLN A 512 0.77 1.40 10.95
N THR A 513 1.48 1.25 9.84
CA THR A 513 0.91 0.84 8.54
C THR A 513 2.02 0.50 7.54
N THR A 514 1.75 -0.28 6.50
CA THR A 514 2.75 -0.61 5.46
C THR A 514 2.48 0.16 4.16
N HIS A 515 1.99 1.40 4.26
CA HIS A 515 1.69 2.25 3.10
C HIS A 515 2.76 3.33 2.90
N ASN A 516 3.94 2.89 2.46
CA ASN A 516 5.02 3.79 2.05
C ASN A 516 4.76 4.24 0.62
N THR A 517 4.79 5.55 0.39
CA THR A 517 4.46 6.14 -0.92
C THR A 517 5.46 7.22 -1.31
N GLY A 518 5.47 7.58 -2.60
CA GLY A 518 6.31 8.64 -3.12
C GLY A 518 7.79 8.28 -3.30
N GLY A 519 8.62 9.27 -3.59
CA GLY A 519 10.04 9.11 -3.90
C GLY A 519 10.35 8.80 -5.37
N ALA A 520 9.41 8.31 -6.16
CA ALA A 520 9.56 8.21 -7.62
C ALA A 520 8.26 8.68 -8.29
N ILE A 521 7.82 9.87 -7.91
CA ILE A 521 6.45 10.35 -8.13
C ILE A 521 6.14 10.52 -9.62
N MET A 522 4.88 10.27 -9.97
CA MET A 522 4.35 10.54 -11.31
C MET A 522 3.89 12.00 -11.44
N GLY A 523 3.85 12.51 -12.67
CA GLY A 523 3.33 13.84 -12.93
C GLY A 523 3.35 14.20 -14.41
N ALA A 524 3.04 15.47 -14.69
CA ALA A 524 3.00 16.02 -16.04
C ALA A 524 4.30 16.73 -16.46
N ASP A 525 5.23 16.96 -15.53
CA ASP A 525 6.48 17.72 -15.77
C ASP A 525 7.70 16.89 -15.34
N PRO A 526 8.68 16.62 -16.23
CA PRO A 526 9.92 15.92 -15.87
C PRO A 526 10.78 16.67 -14.83
N LYS A 527 10.56 17.96 -14.59
CA LYS A 527 11.26 18.73 -13.55
C LYS A 527 10.73 18.47 -12.15
N THR A 528 9.53 17.90 -12.03
CA THR A 528 8.90 17.64 -10.73
C THR A 528 8.53 16.17 -10.52
N SER A 529 8.70 15.30 -11.52
CA SER A 529 8.31 13.90 -11.46
C SER A 529 9.37 12.98 -12.08
N VAL A 530 9.47 11.75 -11.58
CA VAL A 530 10.38 10.71 -12.10
C VAL A 530 9.76 9.99 -13.29
N VAL A 531 8.45 9.81 -13.25
CA VAL A 531 7.69 9.13 -14.30
C VAL A 531 6.54 9.99 -14.80
N ASN A 532 6.16 9.79 -16.05
CA ASN A 532 5.00 10.45 -16.64
C ASN A 532 3.69 9.74 -16.24
N ARG A 533 2.56 10.21 -16.80
CA ARG A 533 1.22 9.65 -16.52
C ARG A 533 1.06 8.16 -16.80
N TYR A 534 1.97 7.53 -17.56
CA TYR A 534 1.96 6.10 -17.88
C TYR A 534 2.96 5.31 -17.05
N LEU A 535 3.49 5.88 -15.97
CA LEU A 535 4.54 5.29 -15.15
C LEU A 535 5.85 5.01 -15.90
N GLN A 536 6.03 5.62 -17.07
CA GLN A 536 7.26 5.54 -17.86
C GLN A 536 8.25 6.60 -17.36
N SER A 537 9.51 6.23 -17.21
CA SER A 537 10.58 7.17 -16.87
C SER A 537 10.71 8.26 -17.94
N TRP A 538 10.86 9.52 -17.50
CA TRP A 538 11.16 10.63 -18.40
C TRP A 538 12.54 10.50 -19.04
N ASP A 539 13.51 9.99 -18.28
CA ASP A 539 14.91 9.88 -18.71
C ASP A 539 15.18 8.63 -19.55
N VAL A 540 14.48 7.52 -19.25
CA VAL A 540 14.76 6.19 -19.81
C VAL A 540 13.51 5.62 -20.45
N SER A 541 13.41 5.76 -21.78
CA SER A 541 12.16 5.52 -22.52
C SER A 541 11.64 4.07 -22.46
N ASN A 542 12.49 3.08 -22.19
CA ASN A 542 12.08 1.67 -22.07
C ASN A 542 11.98 1.18 -20.62
N LEU A 543 11.97 2.10 -19.64
CA LEU A 543 11.85 1.80 -18.22
C LEU A 543 10.51 2.30 -17.66
N PHE A 544 9.79 1.41 -16.98
CA PHE A 544 8.54 1.71 -16.28
C PHE A 544 8.69 1.44 -14.78
N VAL A 545 8.20 2.34 -13.94
CA VAL A 545 8.32 2.24 -12.47
C VAL A 545 6.94 2.11 -11.85
N MET A 546 6.61 0.89 -11.44
CA MET A 546 5.30 0.51 -10.91
C MET A 546 5.26 0.59 -9.39
N GLY A 547 4.09 0.84 -8.82
CA GLY A 547 3.88 0.80 -7.37
C GLY A 547 3.71 2.17 -6.73
N ALA A 548 3.55 2.17 -5.41
CA ALA A 548 3.15 3.36 -4.65
C ALA A 548 4.24 4.45 -4.57
N SER A 549 5.47 4.17 -5.04
CA SER A 549 6.51 5.20 -5.19
C SER A 549 6.09 6.29 -6.19
N ALA A 550 5.15 5.98 -7.09
CA ALA A 550 4.60 6.90 -8.07
C ALA A 550 3.65 7.95 -7.47
N PHE A 551 3.24 7.83 -6.21
CA PHE A 551 2.19 8.72 -5.68
C PHE A 551 2.79 10.07 -5.29
N PRO A 552 2.26 11.21 -5.79
CA PRO A 552 2.83 12.51 -5.45
C PRO A 552 2.55 12.96 -4.02
N GLN A 553 1.52 12.39 -3.38
CA GLN A 553 1.13 12.50 -1.97
C GLN A 553 0.41 11.22 -1.54
N ASN A 554 0.18 11.03 -0.23
CA ASN A 554 -0.56 9.88 0.29
C ASN A 554 -2.04 10.25 0.58
N PRO A 555 -3.01 9.67 -0.14
CA PRO A 555 -4.42 9.78 0.21
C PRO A 555 -4.77 8.98 1.46
N GLY A 556 -5.95 9.25 2.04
CA GLY A 556 -6.41 8.57 3.25
C GLY A 556 -6.61 7.05 3.11
N TYR A 557 -6.65 6.51 1.89
CA TYR A 557 -6.91 5.08 1.64
C TYR A 557 -5.66 4.20 1.50
N ASN A 558 -5.85 2.90 1.71
CA ASN A 558 -4.84 1.90 1.37
C ASN A 558 -4.53 1.94 -0.15
N PRO A 559 -3.26 1.83 -0.55
CA PRO A 559 -2.82 2.16 -1.90
C PRO A 559 -3.01 1.05 -2.94
N THR A 560 -3.25 -0.20 -2.53
CA THR A 560 -3.10 -1.36 -3.43
C THR A 560 -4.05 -1.33 -4.63
N GLY A 561 -5.31 -0.91 -4.43
CA GLY A 561 -6.26 -0.75 -5.53
C GLY A 561 -5.74 0.20 -6.60
N THR A 562 -5.26 1.38 -6.18
CA THR A 562 -4.70 2.41 -7.08
C THR A 562 -3.39 1.97 -7.72
N VAL A 563 -2.53 1.27 -6.97
CA VAL A 563 -1.30 0.68 -7.51
C VAL A 563 -1.60 -0.26 -8.68
N ALA A 564 -2.60 -1.13 -8.53
CA ALA A 564 -3.00 -2.05 -9.59
C ALA A 564 -3.69 -1.33 -10.75
N ALA A 565 -4.56 -0.35 -10.46
CA ALA A 565 -5.22 0.46 -11.48
C ALA A 565 -4.20 1.20 -12.37
N LEU A 566 -3.20 1.83 -11.77
CA LEU A 566 -2.11 2.50 -12.50
C LEU A 566 -1.25 1.51 -13.30
N ALA A 567 -1.02 0.30 -12.79
CA ALA A 567 -0.31 -0.74 -13.55
C ALA A 567 -1.09 -1.14 -14.80
N TYR A 568 -2.40 -1.37 -14.70
CA TYR A 568 -3.24 -1.66 -15.86
C TYR A 568 -3.37 -0.49 -16.83
N TRP A 569 -3.46 0.75 -16.33
CA TRP A 569 -3.44 1.97 -17.15
C TRP A 569 -2.15 2.07 -17.98
N SER A 570 -1.00 1.89 -17.32
CA SER A 570 0.31 1.86 -17.98
C SER A 570 0.39 0.74 -19.03
N LEU A 571 -0.02 -0.48 -18.68
CA LEU A 571 0.05 -1.63 -19.57
C LEU A 571 -0.88 -1.51 -20.79
N LYS A 572 -2.02 -0.82 -20.66
CA LYS A 572 -2.85 -0.47 -21.81
C LYS A 572 -2.07 0.39 -22.80
N ALA A 573 -1.41 1.45 -22.33
CA ALA A 573 -0.58 2.30 -23.18
C ALA A 573 0.62 1.55 -23.78
N VAL A 574 1.27 0.67 -22.99
CA VAL A 574 2.36 -0.16 -23.49
C VAL A 574 1.90 -1.03 -24.66
N ARG A 575 0.81 -1.77 -24.49
CA ARG A 575 0.29 -2.72 -25.49
C ARG A 575 -0.24 -2.00 -26.73
N GLU A 576 -0.95 -0.90 -26.55
CA GLU A 576 -1.65 -0.22 -27.64
C GLU A 576 -0.80 0.79 -28.40
N GLN A 577 0.24 1.35 -27.75
CA GLN A 577 1.06 2.44 -28.26
C GLN A 577 2.56 2.09 -28.28
N TYR A 578 3.16 1.83 -27.11
CA TYR A 578 4.62 1.65 -27.01
C TYR A 578 5.14 0.51 -27.88
N LEU A 579 4.51 -0.68 -27.83
CA LEU A 579 4.98 -1.84 -28.61
C LEU A 579 4.91 -1.63 -30.13
N LYS A 580 4.06 -0.71 -30.60
CA LYS A 580 3.96 -0.35 -32.02
C LYS A 580 5.00 0.68 -32.43
N SER A 581 5.39 1.56 -31.50
CA SER A 581 6.36 2.63 -31.73
C SER A 581 7.15 2.91 -30.45
N PRO A 582 8.20 2.11 -30.16
CA PRO A 582 8.97 2.25 -28.93
C PRO A 582 9.62 3.63 -28.79
N GLY A 583 9.43 4.28 -27.65
CA GLY A 583 9.94 5.62 -27.36
C GLY A 583 9.18 6.29 -26.20
N PRO A 584 9.44 7.58 -25.94
CA PRO A 584 8.65 8.35 -24.98
C PRO A 584 7.17 8.36 -25.34
N LEU A 585 6.30 7.96 -24.42
CA LEU A 585 4.84 8.01 -24.57
C LEU A 585 4.27 9.41 -24.32
N VAL A 586 5.05 10.28 -23.70
CA VAL A 586 4.74 11.69 -23.49
C VAL A 586 5.96 12.50 -23.91
N HIS A 587 5.73 13.53 -24.72
CA HIS A 587 6.76 14.50 -25.07
C HIS A 587 6.73 15.65 -24.06
N ALA A 588 7.90 15.98 -23.51
CA ALA A 588 8.09 17.04 -22.52
C ALA A 588 8.04 18.45 -23.11
#